data_AF-A0A429G2U8-F1
#
_entry.id   AF-A0A429G2U8-F1
#
_cell.length_a   1.000
_cell.length_b   1.000
_cell.length_c   1.000
_cell.angle_alpha   90.00
_cell.angle_beta   90.00
_cell.angle_gamma   90.00
#
_symmetry.space_group_name_H-M   'P 1'
#
loop_
_entity.id
_entity.type
_entity.pdbx_description
1 polymer ?
#
loop_
_entity_poly.entity_id
_entity_poly.type
_entity_poly.pdbx_seq_one_letter_code
_entity_poly.pdbx_strand_id
1 'polypeptide(L)'
;MSVWTAIRAGAAAAAAAAVLVGCGAWGAMETGDAAPDGRKIIVDVPDGGFAEPARWPEACSLLTEEELRGILPDLKRVAIRSEAGVADVPAAAAGGSTLDGRTVPRAKCTYDMVLPLGVEGARTRREPDNGTGSFSIRLLAVGAPGRMANVYEAGRDRDIRPLQGVSVDDCYQTGALIGAKHLICHRGPLVFEVKGGDFDYVRIDGVSHHEQEFPEAVRDHILIPVVETIGADV
;
A
#
# COMPACT_ATOMS: atom_id res chain seq x y z
N MET A 1 81.88 7.76 -14.62
CA MET A 1 81.17 7.15 -13.48
C MET A 1 79.72 6.97 -13.86
N SER A 2 79.13 5.87 -13.40
CA SER A 2 78.01 5.11 -13.94
C SER A 2 76.68 5.82 -14.20
N VAL A 3 76.06 5.38 -15.30
CA VAL A 3 74.65 5.43 -15.72
C VAL A 3 73.75 4.76 -14.69
N TRP A 4 72.52 5.27 -14.44
CA TRP A 4 71.32 4.45 -14.17
C TRP A 4 70.03 5.19 -14.56
N THR A 5 69.37 4.67 -15.60
CA THR A 5 68.04 5.04 -16.10
C THR A 5 67.02 4.14 -15.42
N ALA A 6 66.00 4.69 -14.74
CA ALA A 6 64.92 3.90 -14.14
C ALA A 6 63.65 3.98 -15.02
N ILE A 7 63.40 2.89 -15.75
CA ILE A 7 62.17 2.63 -16.49
C ILE A 7 61.14 2.10 -15.47
N ARG A 8 59.99 2.75 -15.32
CA ARG A 8 58.82 2.16 -14.62
C ARG A 8 57.81 1.68 -15.66
N ALA A 9 57.68 0.36 -15.71
CA ALA A 9 56.73 -0.38 -16.52
C ALA A 9 55.29 -0.18 -16.02
N GLY A 10 54.36 -0.06 -16.96
CA GLY A 10 52.94 0.10 -16.72
C GLY A 10 52.24 -1.17 -16.24
N ALA A 11 51.13 -0.97 -15.53
CA ALA A 11 50.15 -2.00 -15.23
C ALA A 11 48.90 -1.71 -16.07
N ALA A 12 48.60 -2.60 -17.02
CA ALA A 12 47.35 -2.60 -17.77
C ALA A 12 46.26 -3.24 -16.89
N ALA A 13 45.25 -2.44 -16.52
CA ALA A 13 44.05 -2.94 -15.85
C ALA A 13 43.11 -3.54 -16.90
N ALA A 14 42.97 -4.86 -16.90
CA ALA A 14 41.96 -5.56 -17.68
C ALA A 14 40.59 -5.34 -17.03
N ALA A 15 39.77 -4.47 -17.64
CA ALA A 15 38.36 -4.32 -17.29
C ALA A 15 37.61 -5.55 -17.80
N ALA A 16 37.34 -6.51 -16.91
CA ALA A 16 36.43 -7.61 -17.17
C ALA A 16 35.01 -7.05 -17.25
N ALA A 17 34.48 -6.93 -18.47
CA ALA A 17 33.06 -6.70 -18.71
C ALA A 17 32.28 -7.95 -18.26
N ALA A 18 31.72 -7.91 -17.06
CA ALA A 18 30.73 -8.88 -16.62
C ALA A 18 29.44 -8.65 -17.44
N VAL A 19 29.30 -9.43 -18.51
CA VAL A 19 28.03 -9.57 -19.22
C VAL A 19 27.09 -10.33 -18.27
N LEU A 20 26.22 -9.60 -17.57
CA LEU A 20 25.09 -10.17 -16.85
C LEU A 20 24.15 -10.79 -17.89
N VAL A 21 24.36 -12.07 -18.15
CA VAL A 21 23.41 -12.91 -18.87
C VAL A 21 22.13 -12.94 -18.05
N GLY A 22 21.12 -12.19 -18.51
CA GLY A 22 19.76 -12.22 -17.97
C GLY A 22 19.14 -13.59 -18.18
N CYS A 23 19.44 -14.54 -17.29
CA CYS A 23 18.51 -15.60 -16.98
C CYS A 23 17.26 -14.92 -16.43
N GLY A 24 16.12 -15.07 -17.11
CA GLY A 24 14.82 -14.56 -16.64
C GLY A 24 14.57 -15.08 -15.24
N ALA A 25 14.87 -14.23 -14.25
CA ALA A 25 14.91 -14.64 -12.86
C ALA A 25 13.47 -14.80 -12.40
N TRP A 26 13.11 -16.06 -12.24
CA TRP A 26 12.00 -16.43 -11.39
C TRP A 26 12.44 -15.97 -10.00
N GLY A 27 11.74 -15.00 -9.44
CA GLY A 27 12.25 -14.22 -8.32
C GLY A 27 11.13 -13.59 -7.55
N ALA A 28 11.38 -13.30 -6.28
CA ALA A 28 10.49 -12.44 -5.52
C ALA A 28 10.30 -11.12 -6.28
N MET A 29 9.08 -10.60 -6.29
CA MET A 29 8.87 -9.24 -6.79
C MET A 29 9.57 -8.25 -5.87
N GLU A 30 10.18 -7.24 -6.46
CA GLU A 30 10.73 -6.12 -5.71
C GLU A 30 9.58 -5.27 -5.15
N THR A 31 9.77 -4.77 -3.93
CA THR A 31 8.89 -3.79 -3.30
C THR A 31 9.72 -2.56 -2.93
N GLY A 32 9.11 -1.39 -3.06
CA GLY A 32 9.70 -0.11 -2.72
C GLY A 32 9.11 0.47 -1.44
N ASP A 33 9.76 1.51 -0.93
CA ASP A 33 9.26 2.32 0.17
C ASP A 33 8.05 3.17 -0.25
N ALA A 34 7.42 3.84 0.71
CA ALA A 34 6.40 4.85 0.44
C ALA A 34 6.94 5.95 -0.51
N ALA A 35 6.16 6.29 -1.53
CA ALA A 35 6.60 7.14 -2.63
C ALA A 35 5.60 8.26 -2.93
N PRO A 36 5.28 9.15 -1.96
CA PRO A 36 4.32 10.23 -2.19
C PRO A 36 4.80 11.19 -3.27
N ASP A 37 3.89 11.59 -4.17
CA ASP A 37 4.22 12.53 -5.25
C ASP A 37 4.22 14.00 -4.78
N GLY A 38 3.84 14.23 -3.51
CA GLY A 38 3.85 15.53 -2.85
C GLY A 38 2.60 16.37 -3.11
N ARG A 39 1.61 15.86 -3.85
CA ARG A 39 0.30 16.50 -3.98
C ARG A 39 -0.37 16.60 -2.62
N LYS A 40 -1.26 17.60 -2.50
CA LYS A 40 -2.10 17.76 -1.32
C LYS A 40 -3.53 17.41 -1.63
N ILE A 41 -4.05 16.38 -0.97
CA ILE A 41 -5.42 15.94 -1.07
C ILE A 41 -6.27 16.92 -0.25
N ILE A 42 -6.88 17.89 -0.93
CA ILE A 42 -7.71 18.88 -0.27
C ILE A 42 -9.05 18.24 0.11
N VAL A 43 -9.33 18.22 1.41
CA VAL A 43 -10.59 17.73 1.96
C VAL A 43 -11.38 18.92 2.49
N ASP A 44 -12.46 19.26 1.81
CA ASP A 44 -13.31 20.38 2.17
C ASP A 44 -14.31 19.96 3.26
N VAL A 45 -13.94 20.24 4.51
CA VAL A 45 -14.70 19.84 5.70
C VAL A 45 -15.37 21.06 6.35
N PRO A 46 -16.65 20.93 6.75
CA PRO A 46 -17.30 21.98 7.53
C PRO A 46 -16.69 22.05 8.94
N ASP A 47 -16.63 23.26 9.51
CA ASP A 47 -16.12 23.49 10.85
C ASP A 47 -16.84 22.62 11.89
N GLY A 48 -16.08 21.77 12.59
CA GLY A 48 -16.57 20.93 13.69
C GLY A 48 -17.51 19.78 13.30
N GLY A 49 -17.79 19.59 12.00
CA GLY A 49 -18.78 18.64 11.49
C GLY A 49 -18.19 17.49 10.69
N PHE A 50 -19.09 16.63 10.19
CA PHE A 50 -18.76 15.66 9.14
C PHE A 50 -18.97 16.30 7.77
N ALA A 51 -18.18 15.91 6.78
CA ALA A 51 -18.44 16.28 5.40
C ALA A 51 -19.66 15.51 4.87
N GLU A 52 -20.52 16.20 4.11
CA GLU A 52 -21.59 15.55 3.37
C GLU A 52 -21.02 14.53 2.37
N PRO A 53 -21.66 13.36 2.15
CA PRO A 53 -21.15 12.31 1.25
C PRO A 53 -20.78 12.80 -0.14
N ALA A 54 -21.54 13.76 -0.68
CA ALA A 54 -21.29 14.33 -2.01
C ALA A 54 -19.99 15.16 -2.09
N ARG A 55 -19.43 15.56 -0.94
CA ARG A 55 -18.20 16.36 -0.83
C ARG A 55 -16.99 15.52 -0.41
N TRP A 56 -17.15 14.22 -0.22
CA TRP A 56 -16.01 13.35 0.09
C TRP A 56 -15.03 13.33 -1.10
N PRO A 57 -13.72 13.29 -0.83
CA PRO A 57 -12.75 13.06 -1.88
C PRO A 57 -12.99 11.68 -2.51
N GLU A 58 -12.52 11.50 -3.73
CA GLU A 58 -12.60 10.22 -4.40
C GLU A 58 -11.54 9.28 -3.82
N ALA A 59 -11.90 8.07 -3.41
CA ALA A 59 -10.93 7.14 -2.83
C ALA A 59 -9.79 6.79 -3.82
N CYS A 60 -10.07 6.78 -5.12
CA CYS A 60 -9.04 6.54 -6.16
C CYS A 60 -8.11 7.73 -6.38
N SER A 61 -8.44 8.91 -5.85
CA SER A 61 -7.50 10.03 -5.83
C SER A 61 -6.64 10.03 -4.58
N LEU A 62 -6.64 8.98 -3.75
CA LEU A 62 -5.77 8.92 -2.58
C LEU A 62 -4.41 8.30 -2.90
N LEU A 63 -4.32 7.46 -3.93
CA LEU A 63 -3.08 6.83 -4.38
C LEU A 63 -3.06 6.83 -5.91
N THR A 64 -2.03 7.40 -6.52
CA THR A 64 -1.87 7.40 -7.98
C THR A 64 -1.27 6.08 -8.46
N GLU A 65 -1.41 5.80 -9.77
CA GLU A 65 -0.69 4.65 -10.35
C GLU A 65 0.83 4.80 -10.25
N GLU A 66 1.35 6.02 -10.33
CA GLU A 66 2.79 6.28 -10.22
C GLU A 66 3.32 6.01 -8.81
N GLU A 67 2.61 6.47 -7.79
CA GLU A 67 2.91 6.17 -6.39
C GLU A 67 2.83 4.66 -6.11
N LEU A 68 1.80 3.99 -6.65
CA LEU A 68 1.69 2.52 -6.56
C LEU A 68 2.84 1.81 -7.27
N ARG A 69 3.34 2.32 -8.40
CA ARG A 69 4.53 1.79 -9.08
C ARG A 69 5.82 2.09 -8.31
N GLY A 70 5.87 3.14 -7.51
CA GLY A 70 6.96 3.36 -6.56
C GLY A 70 7.03 2.26 -5.50
N ILE A 71 5.87 1.87 -4.96
CA ILE A 71 5.74 0.78 -3.97
C ILE A 71 5.92 -0.59 -4.64
N LEU A 72 5.45 -0.76 -5.87
CA LEU A 72 5.52 -2.01 -6.64
C LEU A 72 6.21 -1.77 -7.99
N PRO A 73 7.56 -1.66 -8.03
CA PRO A 73 8.30 -1.36 -9.27
C PRO A 73 8.05 -2.37 -10.39
N ASP A 74 7.85 -3.64 -10.02
CA ASP A 74 7.61 -4.72 -10.97
C ASP A 74 6.14 -4.87 -11.42
N LEU A 75 5.27 -3.94 -11.02
CA LEU A 75 3.85 -3.95 -11.41
C LEU A 75 3.69 -3.91 -12.93
N LYS A 76 3.23 -5.02 -13.51
CA LYS A 76 3.06 -5.13 -14.96
C LYS A 76 1.87 -4.31 -15.44
N ARG A 77 0.73 -4.45 -14.75
CA ARG A 77 -0.51 -3.73 -15.04
C ARG A 77 -1.34 -3.57 -13.77
N VAL A 78 -2.12 -2.50 -13.71
CA VAL A 78 -3.15 -2.31 -12.70
C VAL A 78 -4.45 -1.86 -13.35
N ALA A 79 -5.56 -2.39 -12.86
CA ALA A 79 -6.89 -1.86 -13.11
C ALA A 79 -7.36 -1.18 -11.84
N ILE A 80 -7.66 0.12 -11.93
CA ILE A 80 -8.12 0.95 -10.82
C ILE A 80 -9.62 1.19 -11.00
N ARG A 81 -10.42 0.80 -10.01
CA ARG A 81 -11.89 0.88 -10.07
C ARG A 81 -12.44 1.70 -8.92
N SER A 82 -13.13 2.78 -9.27
CA SER A 82 -13.89 3.57 -8.30
C SER A 82 -15.25 2.91 -8.05
N GLU A 83 -15.57 2.71 -6.77
CA GLU A 83 -16.79 2.04 -6.30
C GLU A 83 -17.49 2.89 -5.23
N ALA A 84 -18.78 2.64 -5.03
CA ALA A 84 -19.47 3.15 -3.86
C ALA A 84 -18.94 2.47 -2.60
N GLY A 85 -18.78 3.24 -1.52
CA GLY A 85 -18.46 2.72 -0.19
C GLY A 85 -19.62 2.94 0.77
N VAL A 86 -19.60 2.25 1.90
CA VAL A 86 -20.50 2.52 3.03
C VAL A 86 -19.71 3.27 4.07
N ALA A 87 -20.21 4.44 4.46
CA ALA A 87 -19.66 5.21 5.57
C ALA A 87 -19.84 4.43 6.88
N ASP A 88 -18.81 4.44 7.70
CA ASP A 88 -18.73 3.70 8.96
C ASP A 88 -18.39 4.69 10.06
N VAL A 89 -19.43 5.16 10.74
CA VAL A 89 -19.34 6.21 11.76
C VAL A 89 -19.98 5.65 13.02
N PRO A 90 -19.19 5.10 13.96
CA PRO A 90 -19.73 4.50 15.16
C PRO A 90 -20.69 5.45 15.87
N ALA A 91 -21.85 4.95 16.33
CA ALA A 91 -22.89 5.75 16.94
C ALA A 91 -22.38 6.64 18.10
N ALA A 92 -21.37 6.15 18.84
CA ALA A 92 -20.71 6.88 19.92
C ALA A 92 -19.95 8.14 19.44
N ALA A 93 -19.41 8.12 18.22
CA ALA A 93 -18.70 9.25 17.60
C ALA A 93 -19.58 10.07 16.65
N ALA A 94 -20.72 9.52 16.22
CA ALA A 94 -21.63 10.18 15.28
C ALA A 94 -22.15 11.53 15.79
N GLY A 95 -22.31 11.69 17.11
CA GLY A 95 -22.74 12.95 17.72
C GLY A 95 -24.00 13.54 17.07
N GLY A 96 -24.99 12.67 16.76
CA GLY A 96 -26.24 13.01 16.07
C GLY A 96 -26.20 12.90 14.54
N SER A 97 -25.05 12.60 13.94
CA SER A 97 -24.91 12.32 12.51
C SER A 97 -25.65 11.04 12.10
N THR A 98 -26.24 11.05 10.91
CA THR A 98 -26.89 9.89 10.27
C THR A 98 -26.05 9.30 9.13
N LEU A 99 -24.75 9.57 9.13
CA LEU A 99 -23.84 9.10 8.09
C LEU A 99 -23.59 7.59 8.15
N ASP A 100 -23.70 6.98 9.32
CA ASP A 100 -23.45 5.56 9.49
C ASP A 100 -24.36 4.72 8.57
N GLY A 101 -23.77 3.75 7.87
CA GLY A 101 -24.47 2.91 6.91
C GLY A 101 -24.87 3.62 5.61
N ARG A 102 -24.60 4.92 5.45
CA ARG A 102 -24.93 5.66 4.23
C ARG A 102 -23.97 5.30 3.10
N THR A 103 -24.53 4.99 1.94
CA THR A 103 -23.73 4.78 0.72
C THR A 103 -23.17 6.10 0.21
N VAL A 104 -21.86 6.15 0.03
CA VAL A 104 -21.12 7.30 -0.50
C VAL A 104 -20.58 6.95 -1.90
N PRO A 105 -20.97 7.69 -2.94
CA PRO A 105 -20.42 7.49 -4.28
C PRO A 105 -18.91 7.74 -4.28
N ARG A 106 -18.12 6.78 -4.76
CA ARG A 106 -16.65 6.87 -4.90
C ARG A 106 -15.85 6.85 -3.58
N ALA A 107 -16.46 6.37 -2.49
CA ALA A 107 -15.75 6.18 -1.23
C ALA A 107 -14.87 4.92 -1.18
N LYS A 108 -14.83 4.11 -2.24
CA LYS A 108 -13.94 2.94 -2.32
C LYS A 108 -13.18 2.95 -3.65
N CYS A 109 -11.90 2.59 -3.59
CA CYS A 109 -11.07 2.31 -4.74
C CYS A 109 -10.51 0.89 -4.64
N THR A 110 -10.64 0.10 -5.70
CA THR A 110 -10.05 -1.24 -5.80
C THR A 110 -8.93 -1.23 -6.83
N TYR A 111 -7.81 -1.83 -6.48
CA TYR A 111 -6.63 -2.01 -7.33
C TYR A 111 -6.49 -3.49 -7.63
N ASP A 112 -6.73 -3.89 -8.87
CA ASP A 112 -6.50 -5.25 -9.35
C ASP A 112 -5.22 -5.28 -10.17
N MET A 113 -4.25 -6.08 -9.75
CA MET A 113 -2.87 -6.00 -10.22
C MET A 113 -2.43 -7.29 -10.91
N VAL A 114 -1.62 -7.12 -11.95
CA VAL A 114 -0.88 -8.18 -12.61
C VAL A 114 0.58 -8.02 -12.23
N LEU A 115 1.14 -9.06 -11.62
CA LEU A 115 2.46 -9.06 -10.98
C LEU A 115 3.38 -10.10 -11.66
N PRO A 116 4.70 -10.03 -11.44
CA PRO A 116 5.60 -11.10 -11.82
C PRO A 116 5.16 -12.44 -11.24
N LEU A 117 5.45 -13.52 -11.97
CA LEU A 117 5.17 -14.87 -11.49
C LEU A 117 6.23 -15.24 -10.45
N GLY A 118 5.80 -15.54 -9.23
CA GLY A 118 6.67 -15.81 -8.09
C GLY A 118 6.87 -17.28 -7.73
N VAL A 119 6.36 -18.22 -8.54
CA VAL A 119 6.44 -19.68 -8.25
C VAL A 119 7.53 -20.37 -9.05
N GLU A 120 8.40 -21.12 -8.36
CA GLU A 120 9.42 -21.98 -8.97
C GLU A 120 8.88 -23.40 -9.13
N GLY A 121 9.09 -24.03 -10.29
CA GLY A 121 8.74 -25.45 -10.52
C GLY A 121 7.25 -25.73 -10.73
N ALA A 122 6.41 -24.71 -10.65
CA ALA A 122 5.08 -24.74 -11.19
C ALA A 122 5.25 -24.79 -12.73
N ARG A 123 5.05 -25.98 -13.28
CA ARG A 123 4.86 -26.26 -14.71
C ARG A 123 3.75 -27.28 -14.81
N THR A 124 2.61 -26.98 -14.19
CA THR A 124 1.38 -27.67 -14.55
C THR A 124 0.86 -27.07 -15.85
N ARG A 125 0.23 -27.87 -16.72
CA ARG A 125 -0.16 -27.50 -18.10
C ARG A 125 -1.17 -26.32 -18.22
N ARG A 126 -1.45 -25.60 -17.13
CA ARG A 126 -2.48 -24.55 -16.99
C ARG A 126 -2.06 -23.38 -16.10
N GLU A 127 -0.76 -23.15 -15.91
CA GLU A 127 -0.35 -22.01 -15.08
C GLU A 127 -0.40 -20.68 -15.82
N PRO A 128 -0.81 -19.60 -15.13
CA PRO A 128 -0.84 -18.27 -15.69
C PRO A 128 0.59 -17.73 -15.90
N ASP A 129 0.79 -16.94 -16.96
CA ASP A 129 2.09 -16.28 -17.23
C ASP A 129 2.44 -15.18 -16.21
N ASN A 130 1.57 -14.92 -15.23
CA ASN A 130 1.66 -13.82 -14.28
C ASN A 130 1.04 -14.19 -12.93
N GLY A 131 1.55 -13.58 -11.86
CA GLY A 131 0.84 -13.50 -10.58
C GLY A 131 -0.26 -12.45 -10.61
N THR A 132 -1.19 -12.53 -9.67
CA THR A 132 -2.25 -11.54 -9.48
C THR A 132 -2.26 -11.06 -8.04
N GLY A 133 -2.72 -9.83 -7.82
CA GLY A 133 -2.85 -9.24 -6.51
C GLY A 133 -4.00 -8.25 -6.48
N SER A 134 -4.57 -8.01 -5.31
CA SER A 134 -5.57 -6.95 -5.17
C SER A 134 -5.51 -6.32 -3.79
N PHE A 135 -5.86 -5.05 -3.71
CA PHE A 135 -6.20 -4.38 -2.45
C PHE A 135 -7.22 -3.27 -2.72
N SER A 136 -7.77 -2.70 -1.67
CA SER A 136 -8.70 -1.59 -1.76
C SER A 136 -8.45 -0.54 -0.71
N ILE A 137 -8.73 0.71 -1.04
CA ILE A 137 -8.78 1.84 -0.13
C ILE A 137 -10.25 2.25 0.01
N ARG A 138 -10.74 2.39 1.24
CA ARG A 138 -12.11 2.84 1.51
C ARG A 138 -12.11 3.97 2.52
N LEU A 139 -12.77 5.07 2.19
CA LEU A 139 -13.06 6.14 3.13
C LEU A 139 -14.17 5.65 4.08
N LEU A 140 -13.87 5.68 5.39
CA LEU A 140 -14.82 5.31 6.44
C LEU A 140 -15.59 6.54 6.93
N ALA A 141 -14.87 7.64 7.11
CA ALA A 141 -15.42 8.92 7.53
C ALA A 141 -14.55 10.08 7.03
N VAL A 142 -15.20 11.21 6.78
CA VAL A 142 -14.57 12.46 6.36
C VAL A 142 -15.18 13.61 7.15
N GLY A 143 -14.36 14.47 7.74
CA GLY A 143 -14.85 15.58 8.56
C GLY A 143 -13.77 16.35 9.29
N ALA A 144 -14.16 17.23 10.20
CA ALA A 144 -13.24 18.02 11.00
C ALA A 144 -12.25 17.09 11.77
N PRO A 145 -10.95 17.41 11.85
CA PRO A 145 -9.94 16.51 12.41
C PRO A 145 -10.25 15.97 13.80
N GLY A 146 -10.73 16.84 14.72
CA GLY A 146 -11.12 16.41 16.06
C GLY A 146 -12.30 15.41 16.08
N ARG A 147 -13.19 15.44 15.07
CA ARG A 147 -14.27 14.46 14.93
C ARG A 147 -13.76 13.15 14.36
N MET A 148 -12.82 13.20 13.41
CA MET A 148 -12.21 12.00 12.82
C MET A 148 -11.37 11.22 13.83
N ALA A 149 -10.64 11.92 14.70
CA ALA A 149 -9.97 11.29 15.84
C ALA A 149 -10.97 10.53 16.74
N ASN A 150 -12.14 11.14 17.03
CA ASN A 150 -13.17 10.45 17.82
C ASN A 150 -13.78 9.25 17.09
N VAL A 151 -13.99 9.34 15.77
CA VAL A 151 -14.47 8.20 14.95
C VAL A 151 -13.47 7.07 14.98
N TYR A 152 -12.20 7.38 14.76
CA TYR A 152 -11.11 6.42 14.78
C TYR A 152 -11.02 5.72 16.15
N GLU A 153 -11.00 6.47 17.25
CA GLU A 153 -10.95 5.92 18.61
C GLU A 153 -12.22 5.13 18.96
N ALA A 154 -13.40 5.56 18.50
CA ALA A 154 -14.65 4.83 18.75
C ALA A 154 -14.76 3.52 17.94
N GLY A 155 -14.13 3.47 16.75
CA GLY A 155 -14.05 2.26 15.92
C GLY A 155 -12.96 1.29 16.38
N ARG A 156 -12.07 1.74 17.27
CA ARG A 156 -10.99 0.95 17.85
C ARG A 156 -11.56 -0.05 18.87
N ASP A 157 -11.82 -1.27 18.44
CA ASP A 157 -12.18 -2.41 19.31
C ASP A 157 -11.03 -2.85 20.25
N ARG A 158 -11.30 -3.74 21.21
CA ARG A 158 -10.33 -4.21 22.21
C ARG A 158 -9.29 -5.19 21.67
N ASP A 159 -9.59 -5.89 20.57
CA ASP A 159 -8.70 -6.89 19.94
C ASP A 159 -7.85 -6.28 18.83
N ILE A 160 -7.13 -5.20 19.17
CA ILE A 160 -6.40 -4.38 18.21
C ILE A 160 -4.90 -4.43 18.44
N ARG A 161 -4.15 -4.54 17.33
CA ARG A 161 -2.70 -4.35 17.32
C ARG A 161 -2.37 -2.97 16.76
N PRO A 162 -1.81 -2.05 17.57
CA PRO A 162 -1.33 -0.77 17.04
C PRO A 162 -0.16 -1.02 16.08
N LEU A 163 -0.13 -0.30 14.96
CA LEU A 163 1.04 -0.26 14.10
C LEU A 163 1.97 0.84 14.61
N GLN A 164 3.21 0.50 14.95
CA GLN A 164 4.23 1.49 15.28
C GLN A 164 5.07 1.82 14.07
N GLY A 165 5.50 3.08 13.96
CA GLY A 165 6.43 3.52 12.92
C GLY A 165 5.81 3.94 11.59
N VAL A 166 4.47 3.97 11.48
CA VAL A 166 3.77 4.42 10.27
C VAL A 166 3.61 5.95 10.29
N SER A 167 3.79 6.62 9.15
CA SER A 167 3.82 8.10 9.02
C SER A 167 2.46 8.83 9.08
N VAL A 168 1.38 8.13 9.43
CA VAL A 168 0.05 8.70 9.69
C VAL A 168 -0.12 9.11 11.16
N ASP A 169 -1.25 9.73 11.52
CA ASP A 169 -1.48 10.15 12.91
C ASP A 169 -1.65 8.93 13.83
N ASP A 170 -2.45 7.93 13.39
CA ASP A 170 -2.55 6.62 14.04
C ASP A 170 -3.10 5.57 13.04
N CYS A 171 -2.65 4.31 13.14
CA CYS A 171 -3.20 3.17 12.42
C CYS A 171 -3.31 1.94 13.32
N TYR A 172 -4.34 1.14 13.06
CA TYR A 172 -4.48 -0.15 13.69
C TYR A 172 -4.92 -1.26 12.74
N GLN A 173 -4.60 -2.49 13.12
CA GLN A 173 -5.04 -3.69 12.43
C GLN A 173 -6.29 -4.27 13.10
N THR A 174 -7.33 -4.57 12.33
CA THR A 174 -8.55 -5.22 12.83
C THR A 174 -8.43 -6.75 12.79
N GLY A 175 -8.61 -7.42 13.92
CA GLY A 175 -8.89 -8.86 13.99
C GLY A 175 -7.76 -9.72 14.59
N ALA A 176 -8.20 -10.67 15.43
CA ALA A 176 -7.39 -11.64 16.20
C ALA A 176 -6.88 -12.85 15.40
N LEU A 177 -7.22 -12.95 14.12
CA LEU A 177 -6.80 -14.05 13.23
C LEU A 177 -5.50 -13.66 12.51
N ILE A 178 -4.52 -14.57 12.55
CA ILE A 178 -3.24 -14.45 11.84
C ILE A 178 -3.51 -14.10 10.38
N GLY A 179 -2.87 -13.05 9.88
CA GLY A 179 -3.01 -12.59 8.50
C GLY A 179 -4.16 -11.63 8.18
N ALA A 180 -4.72 -10.92 9.17
CA ALA A 180 -5.72 -9.89 8.90
C ALA A 180 -5.18 -8.79 7.98
N LYS A 181 -5.70 -8.70 6.75
CA LYS A 181 -5.25 -7.80 5.68
C LYS A 181 -5.83 -6.38 5.78
N HIS A 182 -6.22 -5.90 6.96
CA HIS A 182 -7.00 -4.68 7.11
C HIS A 182 -6.31 -3.69 8.03
N LEU A 183 -5.97 -2.52 7.49
CA LEU A 183 -5.43 -1.39 8.23
C LEU A 183 -6.49 -0.30 8.27
N ILE A 184 -6.89 0.13 9.46
CA ILE A 184 -7.74 1.30 9.65
C ILE A 184 -6.84 2.41 10.17
N CYS A 185 -6.90 3.56 9.52
CA CYS A 185 -5.97 4.65 9.73
C CYS A 185 -6.71 5.98 9.84
N HIS A 186 -6.13 6.87 10.62
CA HIS A 186 -6.57 8.24 10.80
C HIS A 186 -5.46 9.20 10.38
N ARG A 187 -5.83 10.18 9.57
CA ARG A 187 -4.96 11.29 9.17
C ARG A 187 -5.79 12.55 8.94
N GLY A 188 -5.60 13.53 9.82
CA GLY A 188 -6.26 14.84 9.72
C GLY A 188 -7.78 14.70 9.51
N PRO A 189 -8.34 15.10 8.36
CA PRO A 189 -9.78 15.08 8.11
C PRO A 189 -10.33 13.72 7.63
N LEU A 190 -9.53 12.65 7.61
CA LEU A 190 -9.91 11.34 7.08
C LEU A 190 -9.77 10.22 8.11
N VAL A 191 -10.74 9.31 8.10
CA VAL A 191 -10.59 7.93 8.57
C VAL A 191 -10.78 7.02 7.36
N PHE A 192 -9.81 6.13 7.11
CA PHE A 192 -9.82 5.26 5.94
C PHE A 192 -9.34 3.85 6.29
N GLU A 193 -9.76 2.89 5.47
CA GLU A 193 -9.35 1.50 5.52
C GLU A 193 -8.52 1.17 4.29
N VAL A 194 -7.38 0.51 4.49
CA VAL A 194 -6.63 -0.17 3.43
C VAL A 194 -6.77 -1.68 3.67
N LYS A 195 -7.47 -2.35 2.75
CA LYS A 195 -7.76 -3.78 2.82
C LYS A 195 -7.06 -4.53 1.69
N GLY A 196 -6.13 -5.42 2.04
CA GLY A 196 -5.58 -6.41 1.11
C GLY A 196 -6.64 -7.43 0.69
N GLY A 197 -6.67 -7.71 -0.60
CA GLY A 197 -7.48 -8.76 -1.21
C GLY A 197 -6.66 -10.03 -1.46
N ASP A 198 -6.99 -10.73 -2.53
CA ASP A 198 -6.33 -11.98 -2.90
C ASP A 198 -5.07 -11.71 -3.73
N PHE A 199 -4.04 -12.50 -3.42
CA PHE A 199 -2.73 -12.47 -4.08
C PHE A 199 -2.36 -13.92 -4.40
N ASP A 200 -2.18 -14.22 -5.67
CA ASP A 200 -2.00 -15.57 -6.18
C ASP A 200 -0.77 -15.66 -7.06
N TYR A 201 -0.03 -16.76 -6.95
CA TYR A 201 1.16 -17.04 -7.75
C TYR A 201 2.25 -15.96 -7.69
N VAL A 202 2.31 -15.23 -6.57
CA VAL A 202 3.32 -14.20 -6.30
C VAL A 202 4.24 -14.63 -5.15
N ARG A 203 5.39 -13.96 -5.08
CA ARG A 203 6.35 -14.08 -3.99
C ARG A 203 6.84 -12.68 -3.66
N ILE A 204 6.74 -12.27 -2.40
CA ILE A 204 7.15 -10.95 -1.91
C ILE A 204 8.30 -11.15 -0.96
N ASP A 205 9.45 -10.52 -1.21
CA ASP A 205 10.66 -10.63 -0.37
C ASP A 205 11.05 -12.08 0.01
N GLY A 206 10.91 -13.00 -0.95
CA GLY A 206 11.23 -14.41 -0.78
C GLY A 206 10.07 -15.28 -0.29
N VAL A 207 9.00 -14.67 0.26
CA VAL A 207 7.84 -15.38 0.85
C VAL A 207 6.79 -15.66 -0.23
N SER A 208 6.52 -16.94 -0.50
CA SER A 208 5.49 -17.37 -1.47
C SER A 208 4.07 -17.22 -0.91
N HIS A 209 3.08 -16.97 -1.78
CA HIS A 209 1.66 -16.93 -1.40
C HIS A 209 1.10 -18.20 -0.72
N HIS A 210 1.84 -19.31 -0.73
CA HIS A 210 1.49 -20.55 -0.03
C HIS A 210 2.06 -20.64 1.40
N GLU A 211 2.92 -19.71 1.80
CA GLU A 211 3.56 -19.66 3.11
C GLU A 211 2.67 -18.94 4.14
N GLN A 212 2.82 -19.27 5.43
CA GLN A 212 1.94 -18.73 6.47
C GLN A 212 2.22 -17.26 6.76
N GLU A 213 3.44 -16.82 6.49
CA GLU A 213 4.00 -15.48 6.69
C GLU A 213 3.63 -14.53 5.55
N PHE A 214 3.03 -15.05 4.47
CA PHE A 214 2.71 -14.25 3.30
C PHE A 214 1.74 -13.09 3.57
N PRO A 215 0.69 -13.24 4.42
CA PRO A 215 -0.14 -12.11 4.81
C PRO A 215 0.64 -10.98 5.49
N GLU A 216 1.63 -11.30 6.34
CA GLU A 216 2.54 -10.32 6.92
C GLU A 216 3.41 -9.66 5.85
N ALA A 217 3.92 -10.43 4.88
CA ALA A 217 4.68 -9.87 3.77
C ALA A 217 3.84 -8.88 2.92
N VAL A 218 2.59 -9.21 2.62
CA VAL A 218 1.66 -8.28 1.93
C VAL A 218 1.42 -7.04 2.78
N ARG A 219 1.21 -7.19 4.09
CA ARG A 219 1.00 -6.05 4.99
C ARG A 219 2.21 -5.13 5.00
N ASP A 220 3.40 -5.68 5.25
CA ASP A 220 4.61 -4.92 5.55
C ASP A 220 5.21 -4.28 4.29
N HIS A 221 5.12 -4.96 3.14
CA HIS A 221 5.74 -4.49 1.89
C HIS A 221 4.76 -3.84 0.91
N ILE A 222 3.45 -3.90 1.15
CA ILE A 222 2.45 -3.29 0.26
C ILE A 222 1.53 -2.37 1.04
N LEU A 223 0.81 -2.89 2.04
CA LEU A 223 -0.26 -2.11 2.68
C LEU A 223 0.28 -0.97 3.55
N ILE A 224 1.37 -1.18 4.29
CA ILE A 224 2.01 -0.13 5.08
C ILE A 224 2.57 0.98 4.18
N PRO A 225 3.39 0.71 3.14
CA PRO A 225 3.85 1.74 2.21
C PRO A 225 2.71 2.51 1.53
N VAL A 226 1.60 1.84 1.20
CA VAL A 226 0.38 2.49 0.68
C VAL A 226 -0.19 3.49 1.70
N VAL A 227 -0.35 3.06 2.96
CA VAL A 227 -0.85 3.92 4.03
C VAL A 227 0.06 5.12 4.26
N GLU A 228 1.37 4.92 4.28
CA GLU A 228 2.36 5.99 4.48
C GLU A 228 2.36 7.01 3.35
N THR A 229 2.20 6.54 2.12
CA THR A 229 2.07 7.38 0.92
C THR A 229 0.82 8.26 1.04
N ILE A 230 -0.34 7.66 1.31
CA ILE A 230 -1.60 8.40 1.52
C ILE A 230 -1.44 9.41 2.68
N GLY A 231 -0.81 9.00 3.78
CA GLY A 231 -0.60 9.83 4.95
C GLY A 231 0.26 11.07 4.70
N ALA A 232 1.19 11.01 3.76
CA ALA A 232 2.03 12.14 3.38
C ALA A 232 1.31 13.18 2.51
N ASP A 233 0.33 12.74 1.72
CA ASP A 233 -0.42 13.59 0.78
C ASP A 233 -1.68 14.23 1.38
N VAL A 234 -2.19 13.69 2.49
CA VAL A 234 -3.31 14.24 3.28
C VAL A 234 -2.78 15.18 4.36
#